data_AF-A0A419JMP3-F1
#
_entry.id   AF-A0A419JMP3-F1
#
_cell.length_a   1.000
_cell.length_b   1.000
_cell.length_c   1.000
_cell.angle_alpha   90.00
_cell.angle_beta   90.00
_cell.angle_gamma   90.00
#
_symmetry.space_group_name_H-M   'P 1'
#
loop_
_entity.id
_entity.type
_entity.pdbx_description
1 polymer ?
#
loop_
_entity_poly.entity_id
_entity_poly.type
_entity_poly.pdbx_seq_one_letter_code
_entity_poly.pdbx_strand_id
1 'polypeptide(L)'
;MVKELKEFGVNVYGYDPLLSKEEIEAFGVNALDEFNVIMDCVIVAVAHDEFKKMKLDDVRKFMNDKPVLVDVRGMFDEDEADEKGFYYKGL
;
A
#
# COMPACT_ATOMS: atom_id res chain seq x y z
N MET A 1 -9.18 6.36 8.42
CA MET A 1 -8.70 5.48 7.32
C MET A 1 -9.19 4.04 7.45
N VAL A 2 -8.56 3.15 8.23
CA VAL A 2 -8.92 1.70 8.25
C VAL A 2 -10.41 1.47 8.52
N LYS A 3 -10.95 2.11 9.56
CA LYS A 3 -12.37 2.00 9.92
C LYS A 3 -13.30 2.43 8.76
N GLU A 4 -13.01 3.56 8.12
CA GLU A 4 -13.83 4.09 7.02
C GLU A 4 -13.77 3.16 5.80
N LEU A 5 -12.60 2.66 5.42
CA LEU A 5 -12.45 1.71 4.31
C LEU A 5 -13.28 0.44 4.57
N LYS A 6 -13.26 -0.06 5.81
CA LYS A 6 -14.08 -1.21 6.21
C LYS A 6 -15.59 -0.90 6.15
N GLU A 7 -16.02 0.31 6.52
CA GLU A 7 -17.42 0.74 6.40
C GLU A 7 -17.91 0.76 4.94
N PHE A 8 -17.01 1.00 3.98
CA PHE A 8 -17.29 0.87 2.54
C PHE A 8 -17.19 -0.58 2.01
N GLY A 9 -16.94 -1.56 2.88
CA GLY A 9 -16.83 -2.98 2.50
C GLY A 9 -15.49 -3.37 1.87
N VAL A 10 -14.45 -2.55 2.04
CA VAL A 10 -13.11 -2.85 1.52
C VAL A 10 -12.39 -3.84 2.43
N ASN A 11 -11.73 -4.83 1.82
CA ASN A 11 -10.82 -5.71 2.53
C ASN A 11 -9.48 -4.98 2.76
N VAL A 12 -9.15 -4.72 4.02
CA VAL A 12 -7.95 -3.93 4.37
C VAL A 12 -6.87 -4.85 4.94
N TYR A 13 -5.69 -4.77 4.34
CA TYR A 13 -4.48 -5.45 4.78
C TYR A 13 -3.44 -4.43 5.21
N GLY A 14 -2.60 -4.80 6.19
CA GLY A 14 -1.51 -3.97 6.69
C GLY A 14 -0.17 -4.69 6.60
N TYR A 15 0.88 -3.93 6.29
CA TYR A 15 2.26 -4.41 6.28
C TYR A 15 3.16 -3.31 6.84
N ASP A 16 3.94 -3.66 7.86
CA ASP A 16 5.01 -2.82 8.39
C ASP A 16 6.16 -3.72 8.87
N PRO A 17 7.37 -3.61 8.30
CA PRO A 17 8.51 -4.43 8.69
C PRO A 17 8.97 -4.20 10.14
N LEU A 18 8.57 -3.09 10.77
CA LEU A 18 8.94 -2.75 12.14
C LEU A 18 7.96 -3.28 13.18
N LEU A 19 6.83 -3.84 12.75
CA LEU A 19 5.75 -4.29 13.64
C LEU A 19 5.54 -5.80 13.54
N SER A 20 5.14 -6.40 14.66
CA SER A 20 4.67 -7.78 14.68
C SER A 20 3.29 -7.90 14.00
N LYS A 21 2.89 -9.12 13.66
CA LYS A 21 1.55 -9.38 13.10
C LYS A 21 0.46 -8.95 14.07
N GLU A 22 0.63 -9.23 15.36
CA GLU A 22 -0.33 -8.86 16.41
C GLU A 22 -0.46 -7.33 16.53
N GLU A 23 0.66 -6.60 16.41
CA GLU A 23 0.66 -5.13 16.40
C GLU A 23 -0.07 -4.58 15.16
N ILE A 24 0.15 -5.19 14.00
CA ILE A 24 -0.56 -4.83 12.76
C ILE A 24 -2.07 -5.11 12.88
N GLU A 25 -2.44 -6.29 13.36
CA GLU A 25 -3.84 -6.69 13.53
C GLU A 25 -4.57 -5.85 14.58
N ALA A 26 -3.87 -5.31 15.57
CA ALA A 26 -4.44 -4.38 16.55
C ALA A 26 -4.97 -3.07 15.91
N PHE A 27 -4.50 -2.70 14.72
CA PHE A 27 -5.09 -1.59 13.93
C PHE A 27 -6.42 -1.97 13.25
N GLY A 28 -6.86 -3.23 13.40
CA GLY A 28 -8.06 -3.75 12.79
C GLY A 28 -7.88 -3.96 11.28
N VAL A 29 -6.71 -4.42 10.83
CA VAL A 29 -6.44 -4.86 9.46
C VAL A 29 -5.95 -6.31 9.49
N ASN A 30 -5.98 -7.00 8.35
CA ASN A 30 -5.33 -8.30 8.25
C ASN A 30 -3.82 -8.10 8.04
N ALA A 31 -2.97 -8.72 8.87
CA ALA A 31 -1.52 -8.66 8.64
C ALA A 31 -1.15 -9.35 7.33
N LEU A 32 -0.29 -8.71 6.53
CA LEU A 32 0.19 -9.26 5.27
C LEU A 32 1.43 -10.12 5.53
N ASP A 33 1.25 -11.43 5.52
CA ASP A 33 2.35 -12.38 5.75
C ASP A 33 3.19 -12.62 4.50
N GLU A 34 2.52 -12.73 3.35
CA GLU A 34 3.11 -12.95 2.05
C GLU A 34 2.33 -12.12 1.00
N PHE A 35 3.01 -11.69 -0.06
CA PHE A 35 2.40 -10.99 -1.20
C PHE A 35 1.58 -11.94 -2.10
N ASN A 36 0.79 -12.83 -1.50
CA ASN A 36 -0.07 -13.82 -2.18
C ASN A 36 -1.46 -13.27 -2.49
N VAL A 37 -1.73 -12.02 -2.10
CA VAL A 37 -2.98 -11.33 -2.39
C VAL A 37 -2.70 -10.26 -3.43
N ILE A 38 -3.46 -10.28 -4.52
CA ILE A 38 -3.42 -9.22 -5.53
C ILE A 38 -4.24 -8.04 -5.00
N MET A 39 -3.63 -6.86 -4.94
CA MET A 39 -4.24 -5.64 -4.43
C MET A 39 -4.81 -4.78 -5.55
N ASP A 40 -5.96 -4.18 -5.29
CA ASP A 40 -6.54 -3.16 -6.16
C ASP A 40 -5.94 -1.77 -5.89
N CYS A 41 -5.58 -1.51 -4.63
CA CYS A 41 -5.07 -0.22 -4.17
C CYS A 41 -3.99 -0.41 -3.10
N VAL A 42 -2.94 0.40 -3.18
CA VAL A 42 -1.88 0.51 -2.17
C VAL A 42 -1.87 1.93 -1.63
N ILE A 43 -1.86 2.06 -0.31
CA ILE A 43 -1.75 3.36 0.39
C ILE A 43 -0.43 3.39 1.14
N VAL A 44 0.47 4.29 0.75
CA VAL A 44 1.71 4.57 1.49
C VAL A 44 1.41 5.63 2.55
N ALA A 45 1.13 5.18 3.76
CA ALA A 45 0.79 6.08 4.88
C ALA A 45 2.02 6.60 5.66
N VAL A 46 3.13 5.87 5.57
CA VAL A 46 4.37 6.14 6.31
C VAL A 46 5.58 5.93 5.40
N ALA A 47 6.61 6.76 5.56
CA ALA A 47 7.85 6.71 4.80
C ALA A 47 9.02 6.29 5.69
N HIS A 48 8.91 5.13 6.34
CA HIS A 48 10.05 4.55 7.06
C HIS A 48 11.22 4.36 6.07
N ASP A 49 12.47 4.54 6.53
CA ASP A 49 13.65 4.43 5.67
C ASP A 49 13.77 3.06 4.98
N GLU A 50 13.14 2.02 5.54
CA GLU A 50 13.05 0.69 4.95
C GLU A 50 12.19 0.67 3.68
N PHE A 51 11.16 1.51 3.59
CA PHE A 51 10.32 1.65 2.40
C PHE A 51 10.95 2.52 1.32
N LYS A 52 11.92 3.39 1.64
CA LYS A 52 12.63 4.21 0.64
C LYS A 52 13.39 3.39 -0.41
N LYS A 53 13.66 2.11 -0.13
CA LYS A 53 14.29 1.19 -1.08
C LYS A 53 13.28 0.50 -2.00
N MET A 54 12.00 0.52 -1.66
CA MET A 54 10.94 -0.07 -2.46
C MET A 54 10.72 0.77 -3.72
N LYS A 55 10.72 0.13 -4.88
CA LYS A 55 10.46 0.80 -6.16
C LYS A 55 9.01 0.59 -6.58
N LEU A 56 8.51 1.44 -7.49
CA LEU A 56 7.21 1.25 -8.12
C LEU A 56 7.06 -0.13 -8.78
N ASP A 57 8.15 -0.71 -9.30
CA ASP A 57 8.14 -2.06 -9.88
C ASP A 57 7.91 -3.16 -8.82
N ASP A 58 8.35 -2.93 -7.58
CA ASP A 58 8.09 -3.88 -6.50
C ASP A 58 6.64 -3.80 -6.07
N VAL A 59 6.07 -2.60 -6.01
CA VAL A 59 4.64 -2.36 -5.75
C VAL A 59 3.78 -3.02 -6.83
N ARG A 60 4.15 -2.87 -8.11
CA ARG A 60 3.39 -3.39 -9.25
C ARG A 60 3.22 -4.91 -9.22
N LYS A 61 4.18 -5.66 -8.67
CA LYS A 61 4.21 -7.14 -8.67
C LYS A 61 3.02 -7.77 -7.94
N PHE A 62 2.46 -7.09 -6.95
CA PHE A 62 1.36 -7.59 -6.15
C PHE A 62 0.05 -6.83 -6.39
N MET A 63 -0.04 -6.09 -7.49
CA MET A 63 -1.24 -5.35 -7.87
C MET A 63 -1.88 -5.90 -9.15
N ASN A 64 -3.16 -5.62 -9.30
CA ASN A 64 -3.94 -5.99 -10.48
C ASN A 64 -3.53 -5.15 -11.73
N ASP A 65 -4.28 -5.30 -12.82
CA ASP A 65 -4.02 -4.59 -14.09
C ASP A 65 -4.43 -3.10 -14.09
N LYS A 66 -5.13 -2.65 -13.04
CA LYS A 66 -5.56 -1.25 -12.86
C LYS A 66 -5.08 -0.73 -11.49
N PRO A 67 -3.76 -0.62 -11.30
CA PRO A 67 -3.20 -0.39 -9.97
C PRO A 67 -3.46 1.05 -9.49
N VAL A 68 -4.07 1.20 -8.33
CA VAL A 68 -4.26 2.50 -7.65
C VAL A 68 -3.19 2.69 -6.59
N LEU A 69 -2.42 3.78 -6.66
CA LEU A 69 -1.40 4.12 -5.68
C LEU A 69 -1.71 5.47 -5.03
N VAL A 70 -1.99 5.45 -3.72
CA VAL A 70 -2.17 6.66 -2.91
C VAL A 70 -0.92 6.86 -2.06
N ASP A 71 -0.21 7.94 -2.30
CA ASP A 71 1.06 8.22 -1.63
C ASP A 71 0.93 9.45 -0.73
N VAL A 72 0.70 9.21 0.55
CA VAL A 72 0.43 10.26 1.55
C VAL A 72 1.73 10.96 1.97
N ARG A 73 2.89 10.39 1.65
CA ARG A 73 4.20 10.91 2.09
C ARG A 73 5.09 11.37 0.95
N GLY A 74 4.64 11.25 -0.30
CA GLY A 74 5.41 11.63 -1.49
C GLY A 74 6.68 10.80 -1.61
N MET A 75 6.59 9.49 -1.40
CA MET A 75 7.70 8.54 -1.52
C MET A 75 8.06 8.24 -2.98
N PHE A 76 7.09 8.34 -3.89
CA PHE A 76 7.23 8.04 -5.31
C PHE A 76 7.05 9.29 -6.18
N ASP A 77 7.66 9.24 -7.36
CA ASP A 77 7.48 10.24 -8.41
C ASP A 77 6.19 9.99 -9.20
N GLU A 78 5.40 11.04 -9.40
CA GLU A 78 4.09 10.95 -10.08
C GLU A 78 4.25 10.62 -11.56
N ASP A 79 5.21 11.23 -12.25
CA ASP A 79 5.46 10.97 -13.68
C ASP A 79 5.93 9.52 -13.88
N GLU A 80 6.81 9.00 -13.02
CA GLU A 80 7.23 7.59 -13.07
C GLU A 80 6.04 6.63 -12.79
N ALA A 81 5.15 6.98 -11.87
CA ALA A 81 3.97 6.17 -11.56
C ALA A 81 2.98 6.12 -12.75
N ASP A 82 2.74 7.27 -13.38
CA ASP A 82 1.89 7.37 -14.57
C ASP A 82 2.48 6.59 -15.76
N GLU A 83 3.80 6.69 -16.01
CA GLU A 83 4.50 5.90 -17.03
C GLU A 83 4.35 4.38 -16.80
N LYS A 84 4.27 3.96 -15.54
CA LYS A 84 4.07 2.56 -15.13
C LYS A 84 2.60 2.13 -15.08
N GLY A 85 1.69 3.02 -15.45
CA GLY A 85 0.26 2.74 -15.58
C GLY A 85 -0.50 2.72 -14.25
N PHE A 86 0.06 3.34 -13.21
CA PHE A 86 -0.67 3.56 -11.96
C PHE A 86 -1.70 4.67 -12.14
N TYR A 87 -2.84 4.54 -11.47
CA TYR A 87 -3.60 5.71 -11.06
C TYR A 87 -2.94 6.26 -9.80
N TYR A 88 -2.10 7.28 -9.94
CA TYR A 88 -1.38 7.88 -8.82
C TYR A 88 -2.19 9.00 -8.15
N LYS A 89 -2.11 9.08 -6.83
CA LYS A 89 -2.64 10.22 -6.06
C LYS A 89 -1.75 10.55 -4.86
N GLY A 90 -1.03 11.67 -4.96
CA GLY A 90 -0.39 12.32 -3.82
C GLY A 90 -1.38 13.14 -2.96
N LEU A 91 -1.04 13.34 -1.68
CA LEU A 91 -1.73 14.24 -0.75
C LEU A 91 -0.80 15.31 -0.18
#